data_AF-A0A960XJK3-F1
#
_entry.id   AF-A0A960XJK3-F1
#
_cell.length_a   1.000
_cell.length_b   1.000
_cell.length_c   1.000
_cell.angle_alpha   90.00
_cell.angle_beta   90.00
_cell.angle_gamma   90.00
#
_symmetry.space_group_name_H-M   'P 1'
#
loop_
_entity.id
_entity.type
_entity.pdbx_description
1 polymer ?
#
loop_
_entity_poly.entity_id
_entity_poly.type
_entity_poly.pdbx_seq_one_letter_code
_entity_poly.pdbx_strand_id
1 'polypeptide(L)'
;VCLFTTPRAGFDIGGAWNAPAGKFIQWQVRGADQLRYSLDDIFRATDLGIRSVLLADIGLIQVVDELRRAGDLPADLIIKSSAVMMPANPASARLMQDLGSDTVNVSTDLSVAQLSAIRQIVHVPLDIYIEAPDGIGGFVRHFETPDMIRFAAPIYVKLGLRNSPDIYPSGQHLESMALNLSRERVRRSKLVYDLIQREMPEAIISSTGTRHEDLGVPVVS
;
A
#
# COMPACT_ATOMS: atom_id res chain seq x y z
N VAL A 1 -10.25 6.31 -1.96
CA VAL A 1 -10.53 4.86 -2.19
C VAL A 1 -9.42 4.33 -3.07
N CYS A 2 -8.88 3.15 -2.78
CA CYS A 2 -7.84 2.49 -3.57
C CYS A 2 -8.29 1.03 -3.82
N LEU A 3 -8.39 0.63 -5.08
CA LEU A 3 -8.82 -0.73 -5.45
C LEU A 3 -7.69 -1.71 -5.16
N PHE A 4 -7.92 -2.72 -4.32
CA PHE A 4 -6.97 -3.84 -4.19
C PHE A 4 -7.39 -4.98 -5.11
N THR A 5 -6.66 -5.16 -6.22
CA THR A 5 -7.08 -5.96 -7.38
C THR A 5 -7.17 -7.46 -7.11
N THR A 6 -8.24 -8.08 -7.59
CA THR A 6 -8.52 -9.52 -7.48
C THR A 6 -8.86 -10.09 -8.86
N PRO A 7 -8.89 -11.42 -9.03
CA PRO A 7 -8.51 -12.49 -8.11
C PRO A 7 -6.99 -12.69 -8.03
N ARG A 8 -6.55 -13.28 -6.92
CA ARG A 8 -5.16 -13.69 -6.65
C ARG A 8 -5.13 -15.17 -6.34
N ALA A 9 -3.96 -15.76 -6.15
CA ALA A 9 -3.79 -17.19 -5.86
C ALA A 9 -4.65 -17.71 -4.70
N GLY A 10 -4.93 -16.91 -3.67
CA GLY A 10 -5.82 -17.29 -2.56
C GLY A 10 -7.29 -17.52 -2.95
N PHE A 11 -7.71 -17.08 -4.15
CA PHE A 11 -9.04 -17.33 -4.73
C PHE A 11 -9.05 -18.55 -5.66
N ASP A 12 -7.89 -19.14 -5.92
CA ASP A 12 -7.69 -20.23 -6.88
C ASP A 12 -7.64 -21.60 -6.19
N ILE A 13 -7.82 -22.66 -6.98
CA ILE A 13 -7.82 -24.07 -6.55
C ILE A 13 -6.41 -24.58 -6.16
N GLY A 14 -5.36 -23.84 -6.48
CA GLY A 14 -3.98 -24.30 -6.32
C GLY A 14 -3.55 -24.39 -4.86
N GLY A 15 -3.40 -25.60 -4.32
CA GLY A 15 -3.04 -25.82 -2.91
C GLY A 15 -1.68 -25.28 -2.45
N ALA A 16 -0.81 -24.86 -3.38
CA ALA A 16 0.53 -24.35 -3.07
C ALA A 16 0.49 -23.15 -2.12
N TRP A 17 -0.46 -22.22 -2.29
CA TRP A 17 -0.57 -21.05 -1.40
C TRP A 17 -0.97 -21.44 0.02
N ASN A 18 -1.69 -22.55 0.18
CA ASN A 18 -2.15 -23.02 1.47
C ASN A 18 -1.07 -23.78 2.25
N ALA A 19 -0.01 -24.23 1.57
CA ALA A 19 1.12 -24.89 2.20
C ALA A 19 1.84 -23.94 3.18
N PRO A 20 2.48 -24.47 4.25
CA PRO A 20 3.20 -23.64 5.23
C PRO A 20 4.22 -22.67 4.59
N ALA A 21 4.95 -23.13 3.57
CA ALA A 21 5.91 -22.30 2.84
C ALA A 21 5.28 -21.37 1.79
N GLY A 22 4.01 -21.56 1.45
CA GLY A 22 3.35 -20.88 0.32
C GLY A 22 2.45 -19.72 0.72
N LYS A 23 2.33 -19.38 2.01
CA LYS A 23 1.41 -18.32 2.44
C LYS A 23 1.66 -16.97 1.76
N PHE A 24 2.89 -16.67 1.36
CA PHE A 24 3.17 -15.42 0.61
C PHE A 24 2.76 -15.46 -0.86
N ILE A 25 2.72 -16.65 -1.50
CA ILE A 25 2.31 -16.73 -2.90
C ILE A 25 0.79 -16.57 -3.08
N GLN A 26 0.01 -16.53 -1.99
CA GLN A 26 -1.44 -16.28 -2.04
C GLN A 26 -1.81 -14.94 -2.70
N TRP A 27 -0.87 -13.99 -2.71
CA TRP A 27 -1.06 -12.64 -3.23
C TRP A 27 -0.73 -12.50 -4.72
N GLN A 28 -0.08 -13.51 -5.31
CA GLN A 28 0.32 -13.47 -6.71
C GLN A 28 -0.87 -13.61 -7.65
N VAL A 29 -0.73 -13.06 -8.84
CA VAL A 29 -1.67 -13.23 -9.94
C VAL A 29 -1.22 -14.44 -10.76
N ARG A 30 -2.09 -15.44 -10.90
CA ARG A 30 -1.73 -16.75 -11.50
C ARG A 30 -2.17 -16.85 -12.96
N GLY A 31 -1.18 -17.00 -13.84
CA GLY A 31 -1.40 -17.22 -15.26
C GLY A 31 -2.00 -16.00 -15.98
N ALA A 32 -2.16 -16.14 -17.30
CA ALA A 32 -2.70 -15.07 -18.14
C ALA A 32 -4.17 -14.73 -17.78
N ASP A 33 -4.94 -15.72 -17.33
CA ASP A 33 -6.35 -15.52 -16.99
C ASP A 33 -6.53 -14.57 -15.80
N GLN A 34 -5.82 -14.79 -14.68
CA GLN A 34 -5.95 -13.89 -13.53
C GLN A 34 -5.36 -12.49 -13.83
N LEU A 35 -4.35 -12.41 -14.70
CA LEU A 35 -3.85 -11.12 -15.18
C LEU A 35 -4.98 -10.36 -15.90
N ARG A 36 -5.64 -11.02 -16.86
CA ARG A 36 -6.80 -10.48 -17.57
C ARG A 36 -7.93 -10.08 -16.62
N TYR A 37 -8.23 -10.91 -15.62
CA TYR A 37 -9.29 -10.64 -14.65
C TYR A 37 -8.97 -9.43 -13.76
N SER A 38 -7.70 -9.30 -13.36
CA SER A 38 -7.23 -8.12 -12.62
C SER A 38 -7.34 -6.86 -13.46
N LEU A 39 -7.06 -6.93 -14.76
CA LEU A 39 -7.23 -5.81 -15.68
C LEU A 39 -8.71 -5.44 -15.85
N ASP A 40 -9.63 -6.39 -15.99
CA ASP A 40 -11.08 -6.11 -16.04
C ASP A 40 -11.54 -5.31 -14.81
N ASP A 41 -11.08 -5.69 -13.60
CA ASP A 41 -11.36 -4.97 -12.35
C ASP A 41 -10.81 -3.54 -12.37
N ILE A 42 -9.59 -3.35 -12.90
CA ILE A 42 -8.96 -2.03 -13.01
C ILE A 42 -9.71 -1.14 -13.99
N PHE A 43 -9.99 -1.62 -15.22
CA PHE A 43 -10.72 -0.85 -16.23
C PHE A 43 -12.09 -0.42 -15.71
N ARG A 44 -12.84 -1.36 -15.14
CA ARG A 44 -14.14 -1.07 -14.53
C ARG A 44 -14.02 -0.03 -13.42
N ALA A 45 -13.02 -0.14 -12.55
CA ALA A 45 -12.85 0.82 -11.47
C ALA A 45 -12.49 2.21 -12.00
N THR A 46 -11.64 2.30 -13.03
CA THR A 46 -11.29 3.58 -13.65
C THR A 46 -12.45 4.23 -14.36
N ASP A 47 -13.34 3.44 -14.99
CA ASP A 47 -14.59 3.91 -15.60
C ASP A 47 -15.54 4.48 -14.55
N LEU A 48 -15.56 3.88 -13.36
CA LEU A 48 -16.29 4.38 -12.18
C LEU A 48 -15.57 5.53 -11.46
N GLY A 49 -14.50 6.06 -12.04
CA GLY A 49 -13.78 7.22 -11.52
C GLY A 49 -12.72 6.92 -10.46
N ILE A 50 -12.42 5.66 -10.15
CA ILE A 50 -11.29 5.32 -9.27
C ILE A 50 -9.97 5.71 -9.96
N ARG A 51 -9.04 6.28 -9.18
CA ARG A 51 -7.73 6.74 -9.65
C ARG A 51 -6.57 6.22 -8.82
N SER A 52 -6.79 5.16 -8.04
CA SER A 52 -5.68 4.42 -7.43
C SER A 52 -5.96 2.93 -7.34
N VAL A 53 -4.91 2.16 -7.60
CA VAL A 53 -4.88 0.70 -7.51
C VAL A 53 -3.74 0.25 -6.59
N LEU A 54 -4.01 -0.75 -5.76
CA LEU A 54 -3.04 -1.43 -4.91
C LEU A 54 -2.77 -2.78 -5.55
N LEU A 55 -1.53 -3.06 -5.94
CA LEU A 55 -1.15 -4.26 -6.68
C LEU A 55 -0.16 -5.08 -5.84
N ALA A 56 -0.35 -6.40 -5.80
CA ALA A 56 0.50 -7.32 -5.03
C ALA A 56 1.37 -8.24 -5.91
N ASP A 57 1.48 -7.92 -7.20
CA ASP A 57 2.20 -8.73 -8.18
C ASP A 57 3.10 -7.84 -9.05
N ILE A 58 4.35 -8.24 -9.22
CA ILE A 58 5.37 -7.47 -9.96
C ILE A 58 5.05 -7.35 -11.45
N GLY A 59 4.49 -8.40 -12.06
CA GLY A 59 4.15 -8.42 -13.48
C GLY A 59 2.92 -7.56 -13.74
N LEU A 60 1.91 -7.64 -12.85
CA LEU A 60 0.73 -6.78 -12.96
C LEU A 60 1.09 -5.30 -12.81
N ILE A 61 2.01 -4.92 -11.92
CA ILE A 61 2.50 -3.53 -11.81
C ILE A 61 3.02 -3.04 -13.17
N GLN A 62 3.91 -3.81 -13.80
CA GLN A 62 4.49 -3.45 -15.09
C GLN A 62 3.43 -3.31 -16.18
N VAL A 63 2.54 -4.30 -16.31
CA VAL A 63 1.50 -4.31 -17.34
C VAL A 63 0.55 -3.12 -17.19
N VAL A 64 0.14 -2.79 -15.96
CA VAL A 64 -0.75 -1.65 -15.69
C VAL A 64 -0.06 -0.33 -16.03
N ASP A 65 1.21 -0.18 -15.72
CA ASP A 65 1.97 1.03 -16.08
C ASP A 65 2.18 1.14 -17.60
N GLU A 66 2.44 0.04 -18.30
CA GLU A 66 2.52 0.00 -19.76
C GLU A 66 1.21 0.43 -20.43
N LEU A 67 0.07 -0.08 -19.95
CA LEU A 67 -1.26 0.33 -20.40
C LEU A 67 -1.56 1.81 -20.10
N ARG A 68 -1.15 2.30 -18.92
CA ARG A 68 -1.24 3.73 -18.57
C ARG A 68 -0.42 4.59 -19.52
N ARG A 69 0.81 4.19 -19.86
CA ARG A 69 1.68 4.91 -20.80
C ARG A 69 1.19 4.84 -22.26
N ALA A 70 0.54 3.74 -22.64
CA ALA A 70 -0.09 3.58 -23.95
C ALA A 70 -1.37 4.40 -24.10
N GLY A 71 -1.94 4.90 -23.00
CA GLY A 71 -3.18 5.67 -22.98
C GLY A 71 -4.45 4.83 -22.85
N ASP A 72 -4.32 3.53 -22.62
CA ASP A 72 -5.46 2.62 -22.38
C ASP A 72 -6.03 2.81 -20.97
N LEU A 73 -5.21 3.23 -20.01
CA LEU A 73 -5.63 3.61 -18.65
C LEU A 73 -5.45 5.11 -18.41
N PRO A 74 -6.21 5.73 -17.48
CA PRO A 74 -6.07 7.14 -17.19
C PRO A 74 -4.64 7.52 -16.78
N ALA A 75 -4.11 8.59 -17.35
CA ALA A 75 -2.76 9.08 -17.04
C ALA A 75 -2.58 9.47 -15.56
N ASP A 76 -3.68 9.80 -14.87
CA ASP A 76 -3.74 10.12 -13.44
C ASP A 76 -4.04 8.91 -12.54
N LEU A 77 -4.01 7.68 -13.08
CA LEU A 77 -4.13 6.46 -12.28
C LEU A 77 -2.85 6.22 -11.47
N ILE A 78 -2.99 6.14 -10.14
CA ILE A 78 -1.88 5.91 -9.20
C ILE A 78 -1.72 4.42 -8.87
N ILE A 79 -0.53 3.90 -9.14
CA ILE A 79 -0.13 2.51 -8.92
C ILE A 79 0.62 2.40 -7.59
N LYS A 80 0.05 1.67 -6.63
CA LYS A 80 0.65 1.44 -5.31
C LYS A 80 1.09 -0.01 -5.20
N SER A 81 2.37 -0.26 -4.94
CA SER A 81 2.82 -1.63 -4.62
C SER A 81 2.39 -2.02 -3.22
N SER A 82 1.87 -3.23 -3.04
CA SER A 82 1.22 -3.65 -1.79
C SER A 82 2.22 -3.99 -0.67
N ALA A 83 1.80 -3.79 0.57
CA ALA A 83 2.58 -4.12 1.77
C ALA A 83 2.89 -5.61 1.90
N VAL A 84 2.22 -6.49 1.14
CA VAL A 84 2.52 -7.93 1.11
C VAL A 84 3.71 -8.28 0.19
N MET A 85 4.18 -7.33 -0.63
CA MET A 85 5.35 -7.52 -1.49
C MET A 85 6.67 -7.27 -0.75
N MET A 86 6.65 -6.39 0.27
CA MET A 86 7.73 -6.16 1.25
C MET A 86 9.16 -6.02 0.66
N PRO A 87 9.42 -5.15 -0.34
CA PRO A 87 10.80 -4.83 -0.72
C PRO A 87 11.58 -4.31 0.51
N ALA A 88 12.64 -5.03 0.88
CA ALA A 88 13.37 -4.85 2.13
C ALA A 88 14.77 -4.21 1.97
N ASN A 89 15.14 -3.81 0.75
CA ASN A 89 16.45 -3.22 0.45
C ASN A 89 16.33 -2.20 -0.71
N PRO A 90 17.35 -1.35 -0.92
CA PRO A 90 17.32 -0.32 -1.95
C PRO A 90 17.03 -0.86 -3.35
N ALA A 91 17.68 -1.95 -3.76
CA ALA A 91 17.53 -2.50 -5.11
C ALA A 91 16.10 -3.03 -5.37
N SER A 92 15.53 -3.77 -4.43
CA SER A 92 14.16 -4.30 -4.54
C SER A 92 13.11 -3.18 -4.52
N ALA A 93 13.30 -2.16 -3.69
CA ALA A 93 12.38 -1.01 -3.64
C ALA A 93 12.49 -0.18 -4.93
N ARG A 94 13.70 0.01 -5.46
CA ARG A 94 13.93 0.68 -6.73
C ARG A 94 13.30 -0.06 -7.90
N LEU A 95 13.36 -1.39 -7.92
CA LEU A 95 12.68 -2.19 -8.93
C LEU A 95 11.17 -1.92 -8.96
N MET A 96 10.50 -1.76 -7.80
CA MET A 96 9.07 -1.45 -7.78
C MET A 96 8.75 -0.11 -8.44
N GLN A 97 9.60 0.90 -8.23
CA GLN A 97 9.49 2.20 -8.90
C GLN A 97 9.75 2.07 -10.41
N ASP A 98 10.80 1.36 -10.81
CA ASP A 98 11.17 1.22 -12.23
C ASP A 98 10.08 0.47 -13.02
N LEU A 99 9.37 -0.47 -12.38
CA LEU A 99 8.21 -1.16 -12.94
C LEU A 99 6.95 -0.28 -13.02
N GLY A 100 6.93 0.90 -12.42
CA GLY A 100 5.82 1.86 -12.53
C GLY A 100 5.03 2.13 -11.26
N SER A 101 5.50 1.70 -10.08
CA SER A 101 4.83 2.08 -8.82
C SER A 101 5.05 3.57 -8.51
N ASP A 102 3.96 4.29 -8.29
CA ASP A 102 3.96 5.69 -7.85
C ASP A 102 4.06 5.84 -6.33
N THR A 103 3.78 4.77 -5.56
CA THR A 103 4.17 4.67 -4.14
C THR A 103 4.66 3.25 -3.82
N VAL A 104 5.61 3.15 -2.88
CA VAL A 104 6.23 1.86 -2.52
C VAL A 104 5.99 1.51 -1.06
N ASN A 105 5.24 0.43 -0.81
CA ASN A 105 5.20 -0.19 0.53
C ASN A 105 6.47 -1.02 0.73
N VAL A 106 7.39 -0.50 1.53
CA VAL A 106 8.59 -1.23 1.95
C VAL A 106 8.26 -2.26 3.03
N SER A 107 9.20 -3.15 3.33
CA SER A 107 9.05 -4.07 4.47
C SER A 107 8.72 -3.28 5.74
N THR A 108 7.74 -3.79 6.50
CA THR A 108 7.09 -3.05 7.58
C THR A 108 8.03 -2.79 8.77
N ASP A 109 9.02 -3.64 8.95
CA ASP A 109 9.91 -3.76 10.10
C ASP A 109 11.33 -3.20 9.88
N LEU A 110 11.56 -2.47 8.78
CA LEU A 110 12.87 -1.89 8.49
C LEU A 110 13.26 -0.79 9.49
N SER A 111 14.49 -0.81 9.98
CA SER A 111 15.07 0.28 10.78
C SER A 111 15.13 1.60 10.01
N VAL A 112 15.20 2.72 10.74
CA VAL A 112 15.39 4.06 10.16
C VAL A 112 16.61 4.12 9.23
N ALA A 113 17.72 3.47 9.59
CA ALA A 113 18.92 3.43 8.74
C ALA A 113 18.67 2.70 7.40
N GLN A 114 17.94 1.58 7.42
CA GLN A 114 17.56 0.87 6.20
C GLN A 114 16.58 1.67 5.34
N LEU A 115 15.61 2.35 5.96
CA LEU A 115 14.69 3.24 5.27
C LEU A 115 15.42 4.42 4.61
N SER A 116 16.38 5.02 5.31
CA SER A 116 17.26 6.07 4.79
C SER A 116 18.08 5.59 3.58
N ALA A 117 18.62 4.37 3.63
CA ALA A 117 19.34 3.78 2.52
C ALA A 117 18.45 3.55 1.29
N ILE A 118 17.20 3.13 1.47
CA ILE A 118 16.21 3.01 0.38
C ILE A 118 15.93 4.39 -0.24
N ARG A 119 15.72 5.40 0.61
CA ARG A 119 15.41 6.76 0.17
C ARG A 119 16.46 7.36 -0.75
N GLN A 120 17.74 6.98 -0.61
CA GLN A 120 18.83 7.49 -1.45
C GLN A 120 18.62 7.25 -2.95
N ILE A 121 17.90 6.20 -3.34
CA ILE A 121 17.76 5.81 -4.76
C ILE A 121 16.32 5.64 -5.22
N VAL A 122 15.38 5.51 -4.31
CA VAL A 122 13.95 5.59 -4.62
C VAL A 122 13.58 7.06 -4.58
N HIS A 123 12.67 7.53 -5.42
CA HIS A 123 12.21 8.93 -5.48
C HIS A 123 10.70 9.08 -5.29
N VAL A 124 9.93 8.01 -5.48
CA VAL A 124 8.49 7.99 -5.14
C VAL A 124 8.25 7.94 -3.62
N PRO A 125 7.10 8.40 -3.10
CA PRO A 125 6.76 8.29 -1.69
C PRO A 125 6.85 6.86 -1.15
N LEU A 126 7.45 6.72 0.04
CA LEU A 126 7.51 5.44 0.74
C LEU A 126 6.31 5.29 1.68
N ASP A 127 5.61 4.18 1.55
CA ASP A 127 4.55 3.79 2.47
C ASP A 127 5.17 2.99 3.63
N ILE A 128 5.16 3.56 4.84
CA ILE A 128 5.86 2.99 6.01
C ILE A 128 4.88 2.69 7.12
N TYR A 129 4.79 1.42 7.53
CA TYR A 129 4.05 1.04 8.73
C TYR A 129 4.84 1.45 9.99
N ILE A 130 4.21 2.27 10.81
CA ILE A 130 4.67 2.56 12.19
C ILE A 130 3.90 1.73 13.23
N GLU A 131 2.86 1.05 12.76
CA GLU A 131 2.07 0.12 13.52
C GLU A 131 1.47 -0.91 12.56
N ALA A 132 1.81 -2.18 12.74
CA ALA A 132 1.39 -3.26 11.86
C ALA A 132 0.25 -4.08 12.49
N PRO A 133 -0.73 -4.54 11.69
CA PRO A 133 -1.59 -5.65 12.07
C PRO A 133 -0.76 -6.93 12.17
N ASP A 134 -1.29 -7.91 12.89
CA ASP A 134 -0.53 -9.08 13.31
C ASP A 134 -0.04 -9.93 12.13
N GLY A 135 -0.82 -10.01 11.05
CA GLY A 135 -0.47 -10.76 9.83
C GLY A 135 0.72 -10.19 9.04
N ILE A 136 1.18 -8.97 9.34
CA ILE A 136 2.37 -8.35 8.72
C ILE A 136 3.34 -7.80 9.78
N GLY A 137 3.42 -8.47 10.95
CA GLY A 137 4.48 -8.26 11.93
C GLY A 137 4.02 -7.78 13.31
N GLY A 138 2.81 -7.22 13.43
CA GLY A 138 2.18 -6.98 14.74
C GLY A 138 2.99 -6.11 15.70
N PHE A 139 3.73 -5.09 15.24
CA PHE A 139 4.52 -4.19 16.09
C PHE A 139 3.86 -2.81 16.26
N VAL A 140 4.35 -2.04 17.24
CA VAL A 140 4.02 -0.62 17.45
C VAL A 140 5.32 0.15 17.66
N ARG A 141 5.59 1.14 16.82
CA ARG A 141 6.84 1.92 16.84
C ARG A 141 6.62 3.42 16.63
N HIS A 142 5.55 3.94 17.22
CA HIS A 142 5.13 5.34 17.04
C HIS A 142 6.26 6.35 17.32
N PHE A 143 7.09 6.13 18.33
CA PHE A 143 8.18 7.03 18.73
C PHE A 143 9.30 7.17 17.70
N GLU A 144 9.45 6.23 16.76
CA GLU A 144 10.44 6.34 15.68
C GLU A 144 9.96 7.22 14.51
N THR A 145 8.67 7.59 14.49
CA THR A 145 8.05 8.31 13.35
C THR A 145 8.76 9.62 13.00
N PRO A 146 9.16 10.49 13.96
CA PRO A 146 9.92 11.69 13.63
C PRO A 146 11.24 11.41 12.88
N ASP A 147 11.99 10.39 13.29
CA ASP A 147 13.24 10.02 12.61
C ASP A 147 12.97 9.39 11.24
N MET A 148 11.91 8.59 11.10
CA MET A 148 11.48 8.09 9.78
C MET A 148 11.15 9.23 8.81
N ILE A 149 10.43 10.25 9.27
CA ILE A 149 10.14 11.44 8.46
C ILE A 149 11.45 12.14 8.10
N ARG A 150 12.30 12.43 9.08
CA ARG A 150 13.57 13.14 8.89
C ARG A 150 14.48 12.49 7.84
N PHE A 151 14.56 11.16 7.82
CA PHE A 151 15.53 10.44 6.98
C PHE A 151 14.94 9.75 5.75
N ALA A 152 13.62 9.62 5.65
CA ALA A 152 12.98 8.90 4.54
C ALA A 152 11.87 9.69 3.82
N ALA A 153 11.57 10.95 4.22
CA ALA A 153 10.58 11.77 3.54
C ALA A 153 10.88 11.94 2.03
N PRO A 154 9.84 12.00 1.16
CA PRO A 154 8.41 11.94 1.50
C PRO A 154 7.94 10.52 1.84
N ILE A 155 7.13 10.40 2.92
CA ILE A 155 6.55 9.13 3.37
C ILE A 155 5.05 9.26 3.66
N TYR A 156 4.35 8.15 3.48
CA TYR A 156 3.04 7.92 4.06
C TYR A 156 3.18 7.10 5.34
N VAL A 157 2.80 7.70 6.46
CA VAL A 157 2.78 7.04 7.77
C VAL A 157 1.54 6.14 7.86
N LYS A 158 1.74 4.82 7.86
CA LYS A 158 0.67 3.81 7.88
C LYS A 158 0.47 3.20 9.26
N LEU A 159 -0.81 3.06 9.63
CA LEU A 159 -1.26 2.39 10.84
C LEU A 159 -2.26 1.29 10.46
N GLY A 160 -1.84 0.03 10.54
CA GLY A 160 -2.72 -1.10 10.25
C GLY A 160 -3.46 -1.68 11.45
N LEU A 161 -3.17 -1.20 12.66
CA LEU A 161 -3.77 -1.55 13.95
C LEU A 161 -3.31 -2.91 14.51
N ARG A 162 -2.38 -2.89 15.47
CA ARG A 162 -1.91 -4.11 16.17
C ARG A 162 -3.03 -4.75 16.98
N ASN A 163 -3.06 -6.10 17.04
CA ASN A 163 -4.08 -6.93 17.70
C ASN A 163 -5.47 -6.80 17.07
N SER A 164 -5.58 -6.28 15.85
CA SER A 164 -6.86 -6.27 15.12
C SER A 164 -7.10 -7.61 14.43
N PRO A 165 -8.35 -8.09 14.37
CA PRO A 165 -8.69 -9.24 13.53
C PRO A 165 -8.46 -8.90 12.06
N ASP A 166 -8.05 -9.89 11.27
CA ASP A 166 -8.05 -9.75 9.82
C ASP A 166 -9.49 -9.72 9.30
N ILE A 167 -9.79 -8.72 8.47
CA ILE A 167 -11.12 -8.46 7.93
C ILE A 167 -11.13 -8.49 6.41
N TYR A 168 -10.03 -8.91 5.75
CA TYR A 168 -9.97 -9.03 4.30
C TYR A 168 -10.17 -10.47 3.83
N PRO A 169 -11.02 -10.72 2.80
CA PRO A 169 -11.91 -9.77 2.15
C PRO A 169 -13.07 -9.33 3.06
N SER A 170 -13.44 -8.05 2.99
CA SER A 170 -14.51 -7.47 3.81
C SER A 170 -15.82 -7.35 3.03
N GLY A 171 -16.95 -7.53 3.70
CA GLY A 171 -18.29 -7.30 3.17
C GLY A 171 -19.24 -6.82 4.26
N GLN A 172 -20.53 -6.64 3.94
CA GLN A 172 -21.52 -6.13 4.90
C GLN A 172 -21.57 -6.92 6.21
N HIS A 173 -21.32 -8.23 6.17
CA HIS A 173 -21.24 -9.10 7.35
C HIS A 173 -20.13 -8.71 8.36
N LEU A 174 -19.13 -7.92 7.96
CA LEU A 174 -18.05 -7.40 8.82
C LEU A 174 -18.12 -5.89 9.02
N GLU A 175 -19.19 -5.21 8.55
CA GLU A 175 -19.26 -3.73 8.53
C GLU A 175 -19.06 -3.12 9.92
N SER A 176 -19.74 -3.62 10.94
CA SER A 176 -19.60 -3.11 12.31
C SER A 176 -18.17 -3.24 12.84
N MET A 177 -17.50 -4.35 12.53
CA MET A 177 -16.08 -4.55 12.88
C MET A 177 -15.21 -3.54 12.14
N ALA A 178 -15.38 -3.40 10.82
CA ALA A 178 -14.61 -2.47 9.99
C ALA A 178 -14.76 -1.01 10.45
N LEU A 179 -15.98 -0.58 10.84
CA LEU A 179 -16.23 0.75 11.40
C LEU A 179 -15.51 0.95 12.74
N ASN A 180 -15.53 -0.05 13.63
CA ASN A 180 -14.86 0.04 14.92
C ASN A 180 -13.33 0.10 14.78
N LEU A 181 -12.75 -0.75 13.92
CA LEU A 181 -11.32 -0.73 13.63
C LEU A 181 -10.90 0.59 12.97
N SER A 182 -11.73 1.14 12.07
CA SER A 182 -11.49 2.45 11.45
C SER A 182 -11.44 3.58 12.47
N ARG A 183 -12.39 3.63 13.42
CA ARG A 183 -12.39 4.63 14.50
C ARG A 183 -11.14 4.53 15.37
N GLU A 184 -10.71 3.33 15.71
CA GLU A 184 -9.49 3.13 16.50
C GLU A 184 -8.23 3.53 15.72
N ARG A 185 -8.15 3.25 14.41
CA ARG A 185 -7.07 3.77 13.57
C ARG A 185 -7.00 5.29 13.58
N VAL A 186 -8.13 5.98 13.45
CA VAL A 186 -8.17 7.46 13.53
C VAL A 186 -7.68 7.94 14.90
N ARG A 187 -8.11 7.29 15.99
CA ARG A 187 -7.63 7.60 17.35
C ARG A 187 -6.10 7.44 17.46
N ARG A 188 -5.54 6.34 16.96
CA ARG A 188 -4.07 6.10 16.99
C ARG A 188 -3.31 7.06 16.08
N SER A 189 -3.84 7.37 14.90
CA SER A 189 -3.26 8.39 14.01
C SER A 189 -3.20 9.75 14.70
N LYS A 190 -4.21 10.13 15.48
CA LYS A 190 -4.18 11.39 16.25
C LYS A 190 -3.06 11.40 17.30
N LEU A 191 -2.83 10.28 18.00
CA LEU A 191 -1.74 10.18 18.98
C LEU A 191 -0.37 10.33 18.32
N VAL A 192 -0.17 9.69 17.16
CA VAL A 192 1.07 9.81 16.38
C VAL A 192 1.24 11.22 15.83
N TYR A 193 0.17 11.84 15.35
CA TYR A 193 0.20 13.23 14.91
C TYR A 193 0.64 14.17 16.04
N ASP A 194 0.06 14.04 17.24
CA ASP A 194 0.43 14.85 18.40
C ASP A 194 1.88 14.63 18.84
N LEU A 195 2.37 13.40 18.73
CA LEU A 195 3.77 13.07 18.93
C LEU A 195 4.66 13.81 17.92
N ILE A 196 4.34 13.77 16.61
CA ILE A 196 5.09 14.47 15.57
C ILE A 196 5.09 15.99 15.85
N GLN A 197 3.93 16.58 16.15
CA GLN A 197 3.84 18.02 16.43
C GLN A 197 4.68 18.45 17.64
N ARG A 198 4.86 17.58 18.64
CA ARG A 198 5.67 17.88 19.82
C ARG A 198 7.18 17.71 19.57
N GLU A 199 7.58 16.66 18.85
CA GLU A 199 9.00 16.29 18.70
C GLU A 199 9.63 16.82 17.40
N MET A 200 8.81 17.17 16.40
CA MET A 200 9.23 17.63 15.07
C MET A 200 8.19 18.61 14.48
N PRO A 201 7.97 19.78 15.13
CA PRO A 201 6.94 20.76 14.70
C PRO A 201 7.17 21.32 13.29
N GLU A 202 8.39 21.22 12.76
CA GLU A 202 8.75 21.63 11.40
C GLU A 202 8.32 20.64 10.32
N ALA A 203 7.85 19.44 10.69
CA ALA A 203 7.40 18.43 9.73
C ALA A 203 6.17 18.93 8.94
N ILE A 204 6.24 18.82 7.62
CA ILE A 204 5.15 19.24 6.72
C ILE A 204 4.23 18.05 6.45
N ILE A 205 2.94 18.23 6.73
CA ILE A 205 1.89 17.29 6.37
C ILE A 205 1.10 17.83 5.17
N SER A 206 0.67 16.93 4.27
CA SER A 206 -0.26 17.25 3.19
C SER A 206 -1.52 17.94 3.73
N SER A 207 -1.96 19.01 3.08
CA SER A 207 -3.18 19.72 3.49
C SER A 207 -4.43 18.89 3.22
N THR A 208 -5.35 18.89 4.16
CA THR A 208 -6.62 18.16 4.03
C THR A 208 -7.48 18.77 2.93
N GLY A 209 -8.14 17.93 2.14
CA GLY A 209 -9.03 18.39 1.07
C GLY A 209 -8.32 18.78 -0.23
N THR A 210 -6.99 18.71 -0.26
CA THR A 210 -6.19 18.97 -1.47
C THR A 210 -5.99 17.67 -2.26
N ARG A 211 -6.11 17.75 -3.58
CA ARG A 211 -5.67 16.67 -4.47
C ARG A 211 -4.17 16.72 -4.60
N HIS A 212 -3.47 15.77 -3.97
CA HIS A 212 -2.07 15.50 -4.24
C HIS A 212 -1.97 14.45 -5.35
N GLU A 213 -0.95 14.59 -6.20
CA GLU A 213 -0.75 13.78 -7.40
C GLU A 213 -0.65 12.28 -7.09
N ASP A 214 -0.11 11.90 -5.95
CA ASP A 214 0.15 10.53 -5.48
C ASP A 214 -0.98 9.93 -4.61
N LEU A 215 -2.09 10.65 -4.42
CA LEU A 215 -3.23 10.16 -3.65
C LEU A 215 -4.21 9.33 -4.48
N GLY A 216 -4.34 9.62 -5.78
CA GLY A 216 -5.31 8.95 -6.66
C GLY A 216 -6.75 9.14 -6.19
N VAL A 217 -7.13 10.39 -5.92
CA VAL A 217 -8.47 10.78 -5.45
C VAL A 217 -9.50 10.46 -6.54
N PRO A 218 -10.58 9.73 -6.22
CA PRO A 218 -11.61 9.43 -7.20
C PRO A 218 -12.18 10.70 -7.86
N VAL A 219 -12.45 10.60 -9.15
CA VAL A 219 -13.15 11.61 -9.92
C VAL A 219 -14.62 11.20 -10.02
N VAL A 220 -15.53 12.16 -9.86
CA VAL A 220 -16.95 11.89 -10.10
C VAL A 220 -17.11 11.89 -11.62
N SER A 221 -17.61 10.78 -12.18
CA SER A 221 -18.07 10.68 -13.56
C SER A 221 -19.39 11.43 -13.74
#